data_AF-A0A2W4LAL0-F1
#
_entry.id   AF-A0A2W4LAL0-F1
#
_cell.length_a   1.000
_cell.length_b   1.000
_cell.length_c   1.000
_cell.angle_alpha   90.00
_cell.angle_beta   90.00
_cell.angle_gamma   90.00
#
_symmetry.space_group_name_H-M   'P 1'
#
loop_
_entity.id
_entity.type
_entity.pdbx_description
1 polymer ?
#
loop_
_entity_poly.entity_id
_entity_poly.type
_entity_poly.pdbx_seq_one_letter_code
_entity_poly.pdbx_strand_id
1 'polypeptide(L)'
;MTTHEERIAGGIWGLLVGDAAGVPYEFHAPEELPPYHELEMTPPPGFRRAHASVPPGTWSDDGAQALALLASLLERGALDLADFGQRLVAWYERGYLAVDSRVFDVGIQTSEAIRRLVAGTPAHAAGSTDERANGNGSLMRVLPLALWHRGSDHDLVRDAHAQSQVTHGHLRSQVCCALYCLWARRTLQGVSDAWGDAVSTLRGIYGSGSPALAELETQIRPDDPPEGRGTGYVVD
;
A
#
# COMPACT_ATOMS: atom_id res chain seq x y z
N MET A 1 20.06 -13.07 15.98
CA MET A 1 19.50 -11.81 15.44
C MET A 1 19.21 -12.06 13.97
N THR A 2 18.07 -11.59 13.47
CA THR A 2 17.73 -11.75 12.05
C THR A 2 18.68 -10.94 11.18
N THR A 3 19.08 -11.50 10.04
CA THR A 3 19.94 -10.82 9.05
C THR A 3 19.17 -9.74 8.31
N HIS A 4 19.87 -8.82 7.64
CA HIS A 4 19.22 -7.81 6.81
C HIS A 4 18.35 -8.42 5.71
N GLU A 5 18.82 -9.51 5.07
CA GLU A 5 18.08 -10.25 4.05
C GLU A 5 16.82 -10.91 4.61
N GLU A 6 16.92 -11.52 5.80
CA GLU A 6 15.76 -12.10 6.49
C GLU A 6 14.70 -11.05 6.83
N ARG A 7 15.10 -9.83 7.17
CA ARG A 7 14.17 -8.72 7.45
C ARG A 7 13.47 -8.21 6.18
N ILE A 8 14.20 -8.09 5.07
CA ILE A 8 13.61 -7.73 3.76
C ILE A 8 12.62 -8.82 3.32
N ALA A 9 13.05 -10.09 3.37
CA ALA A 9 12.19 -11.22 3.04
C ALA A 9 10.95 -11.22 3.94
N GLY A 10 11.13 -11.08 5.26
CA GLY A 10 10.05 -11.00 6.24
C GLY A 10 9.05 -9.87 5.97
N GLY A 11 9.51 -8.73 5.44
CA GLY A 11 8.61 -7.65 5.01
C GLY A 11 7.69 -8.05 3.86
N ILE A 12 8.25 -8.69 2.82
CA ILE A 12 7.45 -9.15 1.66
C ILE A 12 6.53 -10.33 2.05
N TRP A 13 7.05 -11.31 2.80
CA TRP A 13 6.24 -12.43 3.29
C TRP A 13 5.13 -11.94 4.23
N GLY A 14 5.44 -11.02 5.13
CA GLY A 14 4.48 -10.45 6.07
C GLY A 14 3.35 -9.71 5.36
N LEU A 15 3.65 -8.96 4.28
CA LEU A 15 2.62 -8.33 3.45
C LEU A 15 1.68 -9.37 2.84
N LEU A 16 2.22 -10.40 2.18
CA LEU A 16 1.40 -11.42 1.52
C LEU A 16 0.59 -12.27 2.51
N VAL A 17 1.19 -12.62 3.64
CA VAL A 17 0.52 -13.41 4.70
C VAL A 17 -0.55 -12.57 5.40
N GLY A 18 -0.26 -11.30 5.69
CA GLY A 18 -1.20 -10.37 6.32
C GLY A 18 -2.42 -10.12 5.45
N ASP A 19 -2.21 -9.88 4.16
CA ASP A 19 -3.27 -9.80 3.15
C ASP A 19 -4.11 -11.08 3.13
N ALA A 20 -3.49 -12.24 2.87
CA ALA A 20 -4.21 -13.50 2.78
C ALA A 20 -4.98 -13.88 4.05
N ALA A 21 -4.46 -13.50 5.23
CA ALA A 21 -5.14 -13.71 6.51
C ALA A 21 -6.30 -12.73 6.73
N GLY A 22 -6.24 -11.52 6.16
CA GLY A 22 -7.29 -10.50 6.25
C GLY A 22 -8.46 -10.73 5.29
N VAL A 23 -8.21 -11.24 4.08
CA VAL A 23 -9.22 -11.46 3.02
C VAL A 23 -10.52 -12.12 3.50
N PRO A 24 -10.52 -13.17 4.34
CA PRO A 24 -11.77 -13.78 4.76
C PRO A 24 -12.67 -12.86 5.61
N TYR A 25 -12.07 -11.92 6.32
CA TYR A 25 -12.71 -11.08 7.35
C TYR A 25 -13.10 -9.69 6.85
N GLU A 26 -12.76 -9.37 5.60
CA GLU A 26 -13.07 -8.08 4.98
C GLU A 26 -14.58 -7.75 5.02
N PHE A 27 -14.92 -6.46 5.01
CA PHE A 27 -16.29 -5.94 5.03
C PHE A 27 -17.15 -6.32 6.25
N HIS A 28 -16.54 -6.83 7.32
CA HIS A 28 -17.19 -7.05 8.60
C HIS A 28 -16.87 -5.91 9.56
N ALA A 29 -17.85 -5.49 10.37
CA ALA A 29 -17.60 -4.57 11.46
C ALA A 29 -16.75 -5.26 12.55
N PRO A 30 -15.95 -4.52 13.33
CA PRO A 30 -15.12 -5.10 14.41
C PRO A 30 -15.92 -5.97 15.39
N GLU A 31 -17.18 -5.63 15.65
CA GLU A 31 -18.06 -6.38 16.55
C GLU A 31 -18.60 -7.69 15.94
N GLU A 32 -18.49 -7.85 14.63
CA GLU A 32 -18.90 -9.06 13.87
C GLU A 32 -17.75 -10.06 13.71
N LEU A 33 -16.52 -9.64 14.01
CA LEU A 33 -15.34 -10.48 13.91
C LEU A 33 -15.29 -11.53 15.04
N PRO A 34 -14.74 -12.72 14.77
CA PRO A 34 -14.41 -13.66 15.83
C PRO A 34 -13.47 -13.06 16.88
N PRO A 35 -13.42 -13.63 18.09
CA PRO A 35 -12.42 -13.27 19.08
C PRO A 35 -11.00 -13.29 18.48
N TYR A 36 -10.13 -12.38 18.92
CA TYR A 36 -8.78 -12.22 18.35
C TYR A 36 -7.98 -13.53 18.24
N HIS A 37 -8.11 -14.43 19.20
CA HIS A 37 -7.39 -15.71 19.22
C HIS A 37 -7.93 -16.76 18.23
N GLU A 38 -9.05 -16.47 17.55
CA GLU A 38 -9.64 -17.27 16.47
C GLU A 38 -9.44 -16.62 15.09
N LEU A 39 -8.81 -15.44 15.02
CA LEU A 39 -8.46 -14.78 13.77
C LEU A 39 -7.22 -15.47 13.18
N GLU A 40 -7.45 -16.34 12.21
CA GLU A 40 -6.46 -17.22 11.60
C GLU A 40 -6.65 -17.23 10.08
N MET A 41 -5.63 -17.72 9.36
CA MET A 41 -5.68 -17.84 7.89
C MET A 41 -6.94 -18.57 7.40
N THR A 42 -7.38 -19.59 8.13
CA THR A 42 -8.66 -20.26 7.94
C THR A 42 -9.61 -19.84 9.04
N PRO A 43 -10.72 -19.13 8.73
CA PRO A 43 -11.67 -18.69 9.75
C PRO A 43 -12.36 -19.85 10.48
N PRO A 44 -12.89 -19.61 11.69
CA PRO A 44 -13.59 -20.64 12.45
C PRO A 44 -14.83 -21.15 11.71
N PRO A 45 -15.26 -22.41 11.96
CA PRO A 45 -16.45 -22.97 11.35
C PRO A 45 -17.68 -22.09 11.56
N GLY A 46 -18.43 -21.85 10.47
CA GLY A 46 -19.66 -21.04 10.50
C GLY A 46 -19.45 -19.54 10.31
N PHE A 47 -18.21 -19.04 10.31
CA PHE A 47 -17.93 -17.66 9.92
C PHE A 47 -18.23 -17.45 8.42
N ARG A 48 -18.97 -16.38 8.09
CA ARG A 48 -19.31 -16.03 6.71
C ARG A 48 -18.17 -15.21 6.12
N ARG A 49 -17.36 -15.82 5.26
CA ARG A 49 -16.24 -15.12 4.60
C ARG A 49 -16.74 -14.09 3.59
N ALA A 50 -16.03 -12.97 3.46
CA ALA A 50 -16.27 -11.94 2.45
C ALA A 50 -16.30 -12.53 1.03
N HIS A 51 -15.25 -13.30 0.70
CA HIS A 51 -15.05 -13.90 -0.60
C HIS A 51 -15.22 -15.43 -0.52
N ALA A 52 -16.47 -15.91 -0.52
CA ALA A 52 -16.79 -17.32 -0.24
C ALA A 52 -16.15 -18.34 -1.21
N SER A 53 -15.91 -17.94 -2.47
CA SER A 53 -15.29 -18.77 -3.52
C SER A 53 -13.76 -18.75 -3.51
N VAL A 54 -13.13 -17.86 -2.74
CA VAL A 54 -11.68 -17.72 -2.67
C VAL A 54 -11.13 -18.67 -1.61
N PRO A 55 -10.14 -19.52 -1.90
CA PRO A 55 -9.54 -20.40 -0.90
C PRO A 55 -8.81 -19.60 0.20
N PRO A 56 -8.84 -20.03 1.48
CA PRO A 56 -7.95 -19.50 2.51
C PRO A 56 -6.48 -19.53 2.07
N GLY A 57 -5.69 -18.52 2.43
CA GLY A 57 -4.29 -18.41 1.98
C GLY A 57 -4.09 -17.70 0.63
N THR A 58 -5.16 -17.23 0.00
CA THR A 58 -5.10 -16.44 -1.25
C THR A 58 -4.99 -14.96 -0.89
N TRP A 59 -3.87 -14.31 -1.25
CA TRP A 59 -3.72 -12.86 -1.17
C TRP A 59 -4.54 -12.15 -2.25
N SER A 60 -4.95 -10.90 -1.98
CA SER A 60 -5.82 -10.05 -2.79
C SER A 60 -5.05 -9.15 -3.77
N ASP A 61 -5.65 -8.02 -4.13
CA ASP A 61 -5.05 -6.94 -4.87
C ASP A 61 -3.89 -6.27 -4.12
N ASP A 62 -3.86 -6.24 -2.78
CA ASP A 62 -2.73 -5.73 -2.00
C ASP A 62 -1.43 -6.46 -2.38
N GLY A 63 -1.44 -7.79 -2.25
CA GLY A 63 -0.31 -8.67 -2.55
C GLY A 63 0.05 -8.65 -4.03
N ALA A 64 -0.94 -8.75 -4.92
CA ALA A 64 -0.69 -8.78 -6.37
C ALA A 64 -0.10 -7.46 -6.88
N GLN A 65 -0.63 -6.31 -6.44
CA GLN A 65 -0.09 -5.00 -6.83
C GLN A 65 1.27 -4.71 -6.20
N ALA A 66 1.52 -5.16 -4.96
CA ALA A 66 2.84 -5.06 -4.34
C ALA A 66 3.89 -5.86 -5.13
N LEU A 67 3.56 -7.10 -5.51
CA LEU A 67 4.44 -7.92 -6.34
C LEU A 67 4.65 -7.33 -7.73
N ALA A 68 3.63 -6.70 -8.33
CA ALA A 68 3.77 -5.98 -9.59
C ALA A 68 4.73 -4.79 -9.49
N LEU A 69 4.65 -4.01 -8.40
CA LEU A 69 5.60 -2.93 -8.12
C LEU A 69 7.01 -3.48 -7.93
N LEU A 70 7.17 -4.53 -7.12
CA LEU A 70 8.46 -5.18 -6.89
C LEU A 70 9.10 -5.67 -8.19
N ALA A 71 8.34 -6.36 -9.03
CA ALA A 71 8.82 -6.88 -10.30
C ALA A 71 9.27 -5.75 -11.24
N SER A 72 8.53 -4.64 -11.31
CA SER A 72 8.94 -3.44 -12.05
C SER A 72 10.26 -2.88 -11.53
N LEU A 73 10.39 -2.68 -10.21
CA LEU A 73 11.62 -2.14 -9.61
C LEU A 73 12.85 -3.01 -9.89
N LEU A 74 12.71 -4.33 -9.81
CA LEU A 74 13.79 -5.28 -10.06
C LEU A 74 14.20 -5.34 -11.53
N GLU A 75 13.24 -5.37 -12.45
CA GLU A 75 13.52 -5.50 -13.89
C GLU A 75 13.99 -4.19 -14.52
N ARG A 76 13.48 -3.06 -14.03
CA ARG A 76 13.79 -1.72 -14.57
C ARG A 76 14.99 -1.07 -13.86
N GLY A 77 15.30 -1.50 -12.63
CA GLY A 77 16.36 -0.91 -11.81
C GLY A 77 16.06 0.51 -11.31
N ALA A 78 14.82 0.98 -11.48
CA ALA A 78 14.30 2.29 -11.12
C ALA A 78 12.77 2.24 -11.04
N LEU A 79 12.14 3.24 -10.39
CA LEU A 79 10.69 3.42 -10.49
C LEU A 79 10.33 3.93 -11.89
N ASP A 80 9.92 3.03 -12.77
CA ASP A 80 9.40 3.33 -14.10
C ASP A 80 7.86 3.31 -14.06
N LEU A 81 7.24 4.50 -13.97
CA LEU A 81 5.79 4.61 -13.80
C LEU A 81 5.01 4.03 -15.00
N ALA A 82 5.58 4.08 -16.20
CA ALA A 82 4.93 3.54 -17.39
C ALA A 82 4.90 2.01 -17.35
N ASP A 83 6.04 1.38 -17.01
CA ASP A 83 6.11 -0.07 -16.80
C ASP A 83 5.21 -0.52 -15.64
N PHE A 84 5.26 0.18 -14.50
CA PHE A 84 4.41 -0.15 -13.35
C PHE A 84 2.91 -0.03 -13.69
N GLY A 85 2.49 1.05 -14.36
CA GLY A 85 1.13 1.21 -14.84
C GLY A 85 0.69 0.08 -15.79
N GLN A 86 1.56 -0.36 -16.69
CA GLN A 86 1.29 -1.50 -17.58
C GLN A 86 1.15 -2.82 -16.82
N ARG A 87 1.92 -3.04 -15.75
CA ARG A 87 1.77 -4.23 -14.89
C ARG A 87 0.47 -4.20 -14.09
N LEU A 88 0.01 -3.04 -13.64
CA LEU A 88 -1.31 -2.91 -13.01
C LEU A 88 -2.43 -3.23 -14.01
N VAL A 89 -2.33 -2.77 -15.26
CA VAL A 89 -3.26 -3.16 -16.34
C VAL A 89 -3.20 -4.68 -16.58
N ALA A 90 -1.99 -5.26 -16.64
CA ALA A 90 -1.81 -6.71 -16.82
C ALA A 90 -2.39 -7.53 -15.65
N TRP A 91 -2.26 -7.03 -14.43
CA TRP A 91 -2.88 -7.63 -13.25
C TRP A 91 -4.40 -7.60 -13.39
N TYR A 92 -4.98 -6.44 -13.66
CA TYR A 92 -6.43 -6.27 -13.76
C TYR A 92 -7.07 -7.08 -14.90
N GLU A 93 -6.46 -7.12 -16.08
CA GLU A 93 -7.03 -7.79 -17.25
C GLU A 93 -6.73 -9.28 -17.32
N ARG A 94 -5.59 -9.72 -16.77
CA ARG A 94 -5.05 -11.08 -17.00
C ARG A 94 -4.61 -11.79 -15.72
N GLY A 95 -4.80 -11.18 -14.55
CA GLY A 95 -4.39 -11.76 -13.27
C GLY A 95 -2.87 -11.89 -13.11
N TYR A 96 -2.08 -11.01 -13.75
CA TYR A 96 -0.63 -10.98 -13.52
C TYR A 96 -0.32 -10.86 -12.02
N LEU A 97 0.42 -11.85 -11.48
CA LEU A 97 0.80 -11.98 -10.05
C LEU A 97 -0.37 -12.13 -9.06
N ALA A 98 -1.61 -12.25 -9.55
CA ALA A 98 -2.70 -12.77 -8.74
C ALA A 98 -2.59 -14.30 -8.63
N VAL A 99 -3.06 -14.85 -7.52
CA VAL A 99 -3.12 -16.32 -7.32
C VAL A 99 -4.02 -16.93 -8.39
N ASP A 100 -3.53 -17.99 -9.03
CA ASP A 100 -4.19 -18.68 -10.16
C ASP A 100 -4.61 -17.75 -11.33
N SER A 101 -3.98 -16.58 -11.44
CA SER A 101 -4.34 -15.54 -12.40
C SER A 101 -5.80 -15.09 -12.31
N ARG A 102 -6.37 -15.08 -11.09
CA ARG A 102 -7.74 -14.65 -10.82
C ARG A 102 -7.78 -13.41 -9.94
N VAL A 103 -8.27 -12.31 -10.50
CA VAL A 103 -8.62 -11.11 -9.73
C VAL A 103 -10.03 -11.30 -9.17
N PHE A 104 -10.17 -11.21 -7.85
CA PHE A 104 -11.46 -11.33 -7.16
C PHE A 104 -11.87 -10.06 -6.42
N ASP A 105 -10.93 -9.14 -6.20
CA ASP A 105 -11.20 -7.83 -5.61
C ASP A 105 -10.43 -6.73 -6.34
N VAL A 106 -11.01 -5.53 -6.35
CA VAL A 106 -10.41 -4.30 -6.88
C VAL A 106 -11.17 -3.08 -6.37
N GLY A 107 -10.46 -2.18 -5.69
CA GLY A 107 -11.02 -0.90 -5.28
C GLY A 107 -11.50 -0.03 -6.46
N ILE A 108 -12.58 0.72 -6.26
CA ILE A 108 -13.20 1.57 -7.29
C ILE A 108 -12.17 2.54 -7.91
N GLN A 109 -11.40 3.24 -7.08
CA GLN A 109 -10.41 4.23 -7.50
C GLN A 109 -9.28 3.59 -8.34
N THR A 110 -8.81 2.41 -7.92
CA THR A 110 -7.84 1.61 -8.69
C THR A 110 -8.42 1.23 -10.06
N SER A 111 -9.65 0.71 -10.11
CA SER A 111 -10.30 0.31 -11.37
C SER A 111 -10.50 1.48 -12.34
N GLU A 112 -10.79 2.68 -11.83
CA GLU A 112 -10.94 3.90 -12.62
C GLU A 112 -9.61 4.36 -13.20
N ALA A 113 -8.55 4.38 -12.38
CA ALA A 113 -7.23 4.73 -12.85
C ALA A 113 -6.69 3.74 -13.90
N ILE A 114 -6.92 2.43 -13.71
CA ILE A 114 -6.53 1.42 -14.69
C ILE A 114 -7.29 1.62 -16.02
N ARG A 115 -8.58 1.94 -16.00
CA ARG A 115 -9.33 2.32 -17.21
C ARG A 115 -8.74 3.55 -17.90
N ARG A 116 -8.27 4.54 -17.13
CA ARG A 116 -7.58 5.73 -17.68
C ARG A 116 -6.23 5.37 -18.30
N LEU A 117 -5.46 4.46 -17.70
CA LEU A 117 -4.21 3.93 -18.28
C LEU A 117 -4.47 3.23 -19.61
N VAL A 118 -5.48 2.36 -19.68
CA VAL A 118 -5.89 1.66 -20.92
C VAL A 118 -6.31 2.66 -22.01
N ALA A 119 -6.96 3.75 -21.62
CA ALA A 119 -7.33 4.84 -22.54
C ALA A 119 -6.14 5.73 -22.97
N GLY A 120 -4.92 5.45 -22.52
CA GLY A 120 -3.71 6.18 -22.89
C GLY A 120 -3.34 7.36 -21.98
N THR A 121 -3.98 7.50 -20.81
CA THR A 121 -3.56 8.51 -19.83
C THR A 121 -2.16 8.15 -19.32
N PRO A 122 -1.19 9.10 -19.31
CA PRO A 122 0.12 8.86 -18.72
C PRO A 122 0.02 8.42 -17.26
N ALA A 123 0.87 7.48 -16.84
CA ALA A 123 0.77 6.88 -15.51
C ALA A 123 0.82 7.88 -14.36
N HIS A 124 1.67 8.90 -14.43
CA HIS A 124 1.75 9.96 -13.41
C HIS A 124 0.48 10.82 -13.26
N ALA A 125 -0.50 10.67 -14.16
CA ALA A 125 -1.74 11.45 -14.17
C ALA A 125 -3.01 10.58 -14.12
N ALA A 126 -2.87 9.25 -13.99
CA ALA A 126 -3.99 8.31 -14.07
C ALA A 126 -4.83 8.23 -12.78
N GLY A 127 -4.24 8.49 -11.62
CA GLY A 127 -4.97 8.59 -10.36
C GLY A 127 -5.84 9.86 -10.28
N SER A 128 -6.98 9.78 -9.60
CA SER A 128 -7.79 10.97 -9.31
C SER A 128 -7.12 11.84 -8.25
N THR A 129 -7.20 13.15 -8.41
CA THR A 129 -6.73 14.17 -7.46
C THR A 129 -7.87 14.74 -6.62
N ASP A 130 -9.07 14.17 -6.68
CA ASP A 130 -10.21 14.65 -5.91
C ASP A 130 -9.98 14.45 -4.41
N GLU A 131 -10.54 15.33 -3.57
CA GLU A 131 -10.36 15.28 -2.10
C GLU A 131 -10.84 13.96 -1.47
N ARG A 132 -11.77 13.26 -2.13
CA ARG A 132 -12.25 11.95 -1.69
C ARG A 132 -11.51 10.77 -2.36
N ALA A 133 -10.54 11.04 -3.23
CA ALA A 133 -9.72 10.02 -3.91
C ALA A 133 -8.58 9.49 -3.01
N ASN A 134 -8.93 9.11 -1.77
CA ASN A 134 -8.00 8.80 -0.69
C ASN A 134 -8.15 7.38 -0.13
N GLY A 135 -8.53 6.41 -0.98
CA GLY A 135 -8.52 4.99 -0.64
C GLY A 135 -7.10 4.49 -0.35
N ASN A 136 -7.01 3.40 0.41
CA ASN A 136 -5.73 2.77 0.81
C ASN A 136 -4.96 2.09 -0.34
N GLY A 137 -5.54 2.01 -1.55
CA GLY A 137 -5.03 1.17 -2.65
C GLY A 137 -3.62 1.48 -3.15
N SER A 138 -3.13 2.70 -2.94
CA SER A 138 -1.72 3.05 -3.22
C SER A 138 -0.77 2.77 -2.06
N LEU A 139 -1.26 2.84 -0.82
CA LEU A 139 -0.50 2.62 0.40
C LEU A 139 -0.24 1.13 0.61
N MET A 140 -1.26 0.29 0.45
CA MET A 140 -1.20 -1.15 0.70
C MET A 140 -0.08 -1.88 -0.08
N ARG A 141 0.29 -1.34 -1.25
CA ARG A 141 1.27 -1.94 -2.16
C ARG A 141 2.68 -1.34 -2.08
N VAL A 142 2.92 -0.31 -1.27
CA VAL A 142 4.14 0.53 -1.42
C VAL A 142 5.38 -0.06 -0.73
N LEU A 143 5.23 -1.03 0.17
CA LEU A 143 6.33 -1.61 0.95
C LEU A 143 7.55 -2.04 0.11
N PRO A 144 7.40 -2.70 -1.06
CA PRO A 144 8.54 -3.11 -1.88
C PRO A 144 9.44 -1.94 -2.30
N LEU A 145 8.87 -0.75 -2.54
CA LEU A 145 9.65 0.45 -2.85
C LEU A 145 10.58 0.82 -1.69
N ALA A 146 10.06 0.81 -0.46
CA ALA A 146 10.83 1.16 0.73
C ALA A 146 12.00 0.18 0.99
N LEU A 147 11.76 -1.12 0.77
CA LEU A 147 12.75 -2.18 0.96
C LEU A 147 13.80 -2.23 -0.15
N TRP A 148 13.43 -1.87 -1.39
CA TRP A 148 14.31 -1.89 -2.55
C TRP A 148 15.20 -0.64 -2.64
N HIS A 149 14.68 0.52 -2.25
CA HIS A 149 15.29 1.82 -2.54
C HIS A 149 16.58 2.09 -1.75
N ARG A 150 17.67 2.45 -2.45
CA ARG A 150 19.00 2.73 -1.89
C ARG A 150 19.43 4.20 -1.89
N GLY A 151 18.65 5.08 -2.50
CA GLY A 151 18.91 6.53 -2.52
C GLY A 151 18.54 7.24 -1.20
N SER A 152 18.55 8.57 -1.23
CA SER A 152 18.27 9.41 -0.06
C SER A 152 16.81 9.26 0.44
N ASP A 153 16.51 9.83 1.60
CA ASP A 153 15.12 9.95 2.08
C ASP A 153 14.29 10.86 1.17
N HIS A 154 14.90 11.91 0.62
CA HIS A 154 14.24 12.79 -0.34
C HIS A 154 13.85 12.04 -1.64
N ASP A 155 14.75 11.19 -2.15
CA ASP A 155 14.46 10.35 -3.33
C ASP A 155 13.35 9.34 -3.02
N LEU A 156 13.38 8.71 -1.84
CA LEU A 156 12.33 7.75 -1.44
C LEU A 156 10.97 8.43 -1.31
N VAL A 157 10.90 9.62 -0.70
CA VAL A 157 9.67 10.40 -0.60
C VAL A 157 9.16 10.76 -2.00
N ARG A 158 10.02 11.24 -2.89
CA ARG A 158 9.64 11.53 -4.28
C ARG A 158 9.04 10.30 -4.98
N ASP A 159 9.71 9.15 -4.87
CA ASP A 159 9.29 7.92 -5.54
C ASP A 159 7.99 7.35 -4.92
N ALA A 160 7.81 7.50 -3.60
CA ALA A 160 6.58 7.11 -2.90
C ALA A 160 5.38 7.96 -3.32
N HIS A 161 5.57 9.27 -3.55
CA HIS A 161 4.55 10.13 -4.16
C HIS A 161 4.24 9.66 -5.59
N ALA A 162 5.28 9.43 -6.40
CA ALA A 162 5.14 9.09 -7.81
C ALA A 162 4.39 7.77 -8.04
N GLN A 163 4.68 6.71 -7.27
CA GLN A 163 3.95 5.44 -7.42
C GLN A 163 2.47 5.56 -7.03
N SER A 164 2.15 6.43 -6.05
CA SER A 164 0.77 6.66 -5.63
C SER A 164 -0.04 7.23 -6.79
N GLN A 165 0.50 8.22 -7.51
CA GLN A 165 -0.15 8.92 -8.61
C GLN A 165 -0.65 8.02 -9.75
N VAL A 166 -0.09 6.81 -9.89
CA VAL A 166 -0.54 5.83 -10.87
C VAL A 166 -2.01 5.44 -10.69
N THR A 167 -2.52 5.51 -9.45
CA THR A 167 -3.92 5.17 -9.15
C THR A 167 -4.62 6.13 -8.18
N HIS A 168 -3.86 6.76 -7.29
CA HIS A 168 -4.34 7.64 -6.23
C HIS A 168 -3.52 8.94 -6.30
N GLY A 169 -4.06 9.91 -7.02
CA GLY A 169 -3.38 11.18 -7.33
C GLY A 169 -3.51 12.23 -6.24
N HIS A 170 -4.45 12.08 -5.30
CA HIS A 170 -4.63 13.05 -4.22
C HIS A 170 -3.40 13.09 -3.29
N LEU A 171 -3.04 14.29 -2.84
CA LEU A 171 -1.81 14.54 -2.10
C LEU A 171 -1.75 13.76 -0.79
N ARG A 172 -2.88 13.57 -0.10
CA ARG A 172 -2.97 12.79 1.12
C ARG A 172 -2.47 11.36 0.95
N SER A 173 -2.94 10.65 -0.08
CA SER A 173 -2.47 9.30 -0.41
C SER A 173 -0.96 9.25 -0.66
N GLN A 174 -0.43 10.26 -1.35
CA GLN A 174 1.00 10.38 -1.62
C GLN A 174 1.81 10.58 -0.33
N VAL A 175 1.35 11.45 0.58
CA VAL A 175 2.00 11.71 1.87
C VAL A 175 1.95 10.46 2.78
N CYS A 176 0.82 9.75 2.82
CA CYS A 176 0.70 8.48 3.55
C CYS A 176 1.71 7.44 3.03
N CYS A 177 1.85 7.31 1.70
CA CYS A 177 2.86 6.44 1.10
C CYS A 177 4.28 6.83 1.48
N ALA A 178 4.60 8.13 1.47
CA ALA A 178 5.91 8.66 1.84
C ALA A 178 6.25 8.37 3.30
N LEU A 179 5.31 8.64 4.22
CA LEU A 179 5.47 8.37 5.65
C LEU A 179 5.69 6.87 5.91
N TYR A 180 4.85 6.01 5.32
CA TYR A 180 4.99 4.57 5.45
C TYR A 180 6.34 4.07 4.92
N CYS A 181 6.81 4.59 3.79
CA CYS A 181 8.11 4.21 3.24
C CYS A 181 9.27 4.58 4.17
N LEU A 182 9.27 5.79 4.75
CA LEU A 182 10.29 6.20 5.72
C LEU A 182 10.22 5.32 6.98
N TRP A 183 9.02 5.06 7.48
CA TRP A 183 8.81 4.20 8.65
C TRP A 183 9.33 2.77 8.42
N ALA A 184 9.02 2.18 7.27
CA ALA A 184 9.52 0.86 6.87
C ALA A 184 11.06 0.87 6.75
N ARG A 185 11.65 1.91 6.16
CA ARG A 185 13.11 2.07 6.08
C ARG A 185 13.75 2.15 7.47
N ARG A 186 13.21 2.95 8.39
CA ARG A 186 13.73 3.08 9.75
C ARG A 186 13.59 1.81 10.55
N THR A 187 12.46 1.13 10.37
CA THR A 187 12.26 -0.21 10.91
C THR A 187 13.36 -1.14 10.42
N LEU A 188 13.59 -1.24 9.10
CA LEU A 188 14.65 -2.08 8.50
C LEU A 188 16.07 -1.69 8.96
N GLN A 189 16.31 -0.43 9.30
CA GLN A 189 17.58 0.06 9.86
C GLN A 189 17.74 -0.25 11.35
N GLY A 190 16.66 -0.65 12.04
CA GLY A 190 16.69 -0.93 13.49
C GLY A 190 16.73 0.34 14.35
N VAL A 191 16.21 1.46 13.84
CA VAL A 191 16.02 2.68 14.64
C VAL A 191 15.03 2.40 15.76
N SER A 192 15.35 2.80 16.99
CA SER A 192 14.54 2.51 18.18
C SER A 192 13.15 3.15 18.15
N ASP A 193 13.08 4.42 17.71
CA ASP A 193 11.84 5.14 17.45
C ASP A 193 11.69 5.38 15.95
N ALA A 194 11.38 4.31 15.23
CA ALA A 194 11.28 4.34 13.77
C ALA A 194 10.14 5.25 13.28
N TRP A 195 9.04 5.37 14.03
CA TRP A 195 7.91 6.24 13.67
C TRP A 195 8.28 7.72 13.88
N GLY A 196 8.75 8.10 15.07
CA GLY A 196 9.12 9.48 15.38
C GLY A 196 10.22 10.02 14.45
N ASP A 197 11.21 9.19 14.13
CA ASP A 197 12.27 9.57 13.17
C ASP A 197 11.72 9.75 11.74
N ALA A 198 10.82 8.87 11.29
CA ALA A 198 10.18 9.00 9.98
C ALA A 198 9.34 10.28 9.87
N VAL A 199 8.55 10.60 10.91
CA VAL A 199 7.74 11.83 10.98
C VAL A 199 8.64 13.06 10.98
N SER A 200 9.69 13.09 11.81
CA SER A 200 10.65 14.19 11.87
C SER A 200 11.36 14.42 10.53
N THR A 201 11.80 13.33 9.89
CA THR A 201 12.44 13.36 8.57
C THR A 201 11.49 13.94 7.52
N LEU A 202 10.22 13.48 7.50
CA LEU A 202 9.24 13.92 6.52
C LEU A 202 8.88 15.40 6.67
N ARG A 203 8.72 15.87 7.92
CA ARG A 203 8.54 17.31 8.25
C ARG A 203 9.70 18.15 7.70
N GLY A 204 10.93 17.67 7.89
CA GLY A 204 12.14 18.32 7.38
C GLY A 204 12.18 18.40 5.84
N ILE A 205 11.77 17.34 5.15
CA ILE A 205 11.74 17.28 3.68
C ILE A 205 10.70 18.24 3.08
N TYR A 206 9.49 18.29 3.65
CA TYR A 206 8.42 19.12 3.10
C TYR A 206 8.60 20.62 3.32
N GLY A 207 9.34 21.01 4.35
CA GLY A 207 9.58 22.42 4.68
C GLY A 207 8.31 23.16 5.12
N SER A 208 8.50 24.30 5.79
CA SER A 208 7.38 25.10 6.33
C SER A 208 6.45 25.62 5.23
N GLY A 209 5.14 25.42 5.41
CA GLY A 209 4.10 26.01 4.55
C GLY A 209 3.81 25.26 3.25
N SER A 210 4.37 24.07 3.03
CA SER A 210 4.01 23.26 1.86
C SER A 210 2.64 22.59 2.04
N PRO A 211 1.88 22.36 0.95
CA PRO A 211 0.61 21.61 1.02
C PRO A 211 0.78 20.19 1.56
N ALA A 212 1.92 19.55 1.30
CA ALA A 212 2.21 18.21 1.79
C ALA A 212 2.40 18.19 3.31
N LEU A 213 3.07 19.21 3.87
CA LEU A 213 3.13 19.38 5.32
C LEU A 213 1.74 19.66 5.90
N ALA A 214 0.90 20.45 5.24
CA ALA A 214 -0.47 20.70 5.71
C ALA A 214 -1.32 19.41 5.77
N GLU A 215 -1.24 18.54 4.76
CA GLU A 215 -1.87 17.21 4.80
C GLU A 215 -1.34 16.37 5.96
N LEU A 216 -0.01 16.35 6.16
CA LEU A 216 0.63 15.62 7.27
C LEU A 216 0.11 16.09 8.63
N GLU A 217 0.11 17.39 8.88
CA GLU A 217 -0.21 17.95 10.21
C GLU A 217 -1.71 18.01 10.51
N THR A 218 -2.58 18.10 9.48
CA THR A 218 -4.01 18.36 9.71
C THR A 218 -4.92 17.19 9.36
N GLN A 219 -4.53 16.32 8.43
CA GLN A 219 -5.34 15.19 7.99
C GLN A 219 -4.77 13.88 8.54
N ILE A 220 -3.46 13.66 8.36
CA ILE A 220 -2.78 12.42 8.78
C ILE A 220 -2.51 12.43 10.27
N ARG A 221 -2.15 13.59 10.85
CA ARG A 221 -2.02 13.83 12.29
C ARG A 221 -1.17 12.76 12.99
N PRO A 222 0.10 12.58 12.60
CA PRO A 222 0.94 11.48 13.07
C PRO A 222 1.31 11.53 14.56
N ASP A 223 1.01 12.63 15.25
CA ASP A 223 1.20 12.78 16.70
C ASP A 223 -0.07 12.43 17.51
N ASP A 224 -1.23 12.29 16.84
CA ASP A 224 -2.49 11.89 17.48
C ASP A 224 -2.49 10.36 17.73
N PRO A 225 -3.31 9.85 18.68
CA PRO A 225 -3.52 8.41 18.84
C PRO A 225 -4.00 7.76 17.54
N PRO A 226 -3.56 6.52 17.20
CA PRO A 226 -3.94 5.82 15.99
C PRO A 226 -5.35 5.21 16.12
N GLU A 227 -6.36 6.06 16.22
CA GLU A 227 -7.76 5.68 16.25
C GLU A 227 -8.31 5.62 14.83
N GLY A 228 -8.80 4.44 14.41
CA GLY A 228 -9.42 4.25 13.11
C GLY A 228 -10.75 3.49 13.19
N ARG A 229 -11.59 3.70 12.19
CA ARG A 229 -12.90 3.08 11.96
C ARG A 229 -12.90 2.05 10.84
N GLY A 230 -11.79 1.92 10.10
CA GLY A 230 -11.64 0.89 9.06
C GLY A 230 -12.47 1.19 7.81
N THR A 231 -12.50 2.44 7.36
CA THR A 231 -13.37 2.88 6.25
C THR A 231 -12.85 2.51 4.84
N GLY A 232 -11.66 1.93 4.74
CA GLY A 232 -10.95 1.68 3.48
C GLY A 232 -10.16 2.89 2.93
N TYR A 233 -10.15 4.01 3.66
CA TYR A 233 -9.35 5.19 3.34
C TYR A 233 -7.99 5.15 4.05
N VAL A 234 -7.01 5.91 3.56
CA VAL A 234 -5.70 6.06 4.20
C VAL A 234 -5.76 6.78 5.56
N VAL A 235 -6.81 7.58 5.78
CA VAL A 235 -7.16 8.26 7.03
C VAL A 235 -8.68 8.27 7.18
N ASP A 236 -9.18 8.23 8.41
CA ASP A 236 -10.60 8.20 8.75
C ASP A 236 -11.00 9.11 9.93
#